data_AF-C0XMZ9-F1
#
_entry.id   AF-C0XMZ9-F1
#
_cell.length_a   1.000
_cell.length_b   1.000
_cell.length_c   1.000
_cell.angle_alpha   90.00
_cell.angle_beta   90.00
_cell.angle_gamma   90.00
#
_symmetry.space_group_name_H-M   'P 1'
#
loop_
_entity.id
_entity.type
_entity.pdbx_description
1 polymer ?
#
loop_
_entity_poly.entity_id
_entity_poly.type
_entity_poly.pdbx_seq_one_letter_code
_entity_poly.pdbx_strand_id
1 'polypeptide(L)'
;MIESIMDIVSIRVMAKARIGHSAEARVLEAVGVVYIGESEFLSPTDNEYHILKNEYTVPFVCGCRNLGEALRRIDEGTSILRTKSESGTLLQNPIN
;
A
#
# COMPACT_ATOMS: atom_id res chain seq x y z
N MET A 1 -16.18 6.17 3.81
CA MET A 1 -15.56 5.42 4.93
C MET A 1 -14.21 6.00 5.31
N ILE A 2 -13.25 6.13 4.37
CA ILE A 2 -11.90 6.66 4.68
C ILE A 2 -11.96 8.07 5.28
N GLU A 3 -12.69 8.99 4.64
CA GLU A 3 -12.87 10.37 5.13
C GLU A 3 -13.43 10.40 6.55
N SER A 4 -14.46 9.59 6.83
CA SER A 4 -15.04 9.49 8.17
C SER A 4 -14.03 9.05 9.23
N ILE A 5 -13.05 8.19 8.88
CA ILE A 5 -11.98 7.82 9.80
C ILE A 5 -11.02 8.99 9.99
N MET A 6 -10.65 9.67 8.90
CA MET A 6 -9.78 10.86 8.94
C MET A 6 -10.37 11.98 9.80
N ASP A 7 -11.69 12.15 9.81
CA ASP A 7 -12.38 13.15 10.61
C ASP A 7 -12.40 12.83 12.11
N ILE A 8 -12.33 11.54 12.47
CA ILE A 8 -12.46 11.07 13.86
C ILE A 8 -11.10 11.03 14.56
N VAL A 9 -10.00 10.75 13.85
CA VAL A 9 -8.69 10.52 14.45
C VAL A 9 -7.71 11.65 14.15
N SER A 10 -6.89 12.01 15.14
CA SER A 10 -5.81 12.99 14.98
C SER A 10 -4.53 12.40 14.39
N ILE A 11 -4.40 11.07 14.39
CA ILE A 11 -3.26 10.38 13.78
C ILE A 11 -3.40 10.34 12.27
N ARG A 12 -2.25 10.32 11.58
CA ARG A 12 -2.22 10.29 10.12
C ARG A 12 -2.78 8.97 9.59
N VAL A 13 -3.68 9.05 8.62
CA VAL A 13 -4.34 7.90 8.01
C VAL A 13 -3.64 7.49 6.72
N MET A 14 -3.45 6.18 6.56
CA MET A 14 -3.04 5.55 5.31
C MET A 14 -4.18 4.67 4.78
N ALA A 15 -4.24 4.50 3.47
CA ALA A 15 -5.20 3.60 2.83
C ALA A 15 -4.50 2.66 1.85
N LYS A 16 -5.14 1.52 1.55
CA LYS A 16 -4.58 0.50 0.67
C LYS A 16 -5.19 0.59 -0.73
N ALA A 17 -4.36 0.40 -1.74
CA ALA A 17 -4.76 0.19 -3.14
C ALA A 17 -4.30 -1.20 -3.60
N ARG A 18 -5.00 -1.77 -4.57
CA ARG A 18 -4.62 -3.04 -5.20
C ARG A 18 -3.35 -2.86 -6.03
N ILE A 19 -2.58 -3.96 -6.16
CA ILE A 19 -1.38 -3.99 -7.01
C ILE A 19 -1.77 -3.65 -8.45
N GLY A 20 -1.09 -2.66 -9.02
CA GLY A 20 -1.30 -2.17 -10.39
C GLY A 20 -2.52 -1.27 -10.60
N HIS A 21 -3.34 -1.01 -9.56
CA HIS A 21 -4.58 -0.25 -9.74
C HIS A 21 -4.38 1.27 -9.61
N SER A 22 -3.89 1.91 -10.67
CA SER A 22 -3.63 3.36 -10.69
C SER A 22 -4.87 4.21 -10.36
N ALA A 23 -6.06 3.82 -10.84
CA ALA A 23 -7.30 4.54 -10.55
C ALA A 23 -7.69 4.55 -9.06
N GLU A 24 -7.51 3.44 -8.32
CA GLU A 24 -7.72 3.44 -6.86
C GLU A 24 -6.72 4.39 -6.19
N ALA A 25 -5.45 4.34 -6.59
CA ALA A 25 -4.45 5.23 -6.03
C ALA A 25 -4.76 6.72 -6.31
N ARG A 26 -5.29 7.06 -7.49
CA ARG A 26 -5.72 8.45 -7.81
C ARG A 26 -6.89 8.91 -6.94
N VAL A 27 -7.84 8.03 -6.67
CA VAL A 27 -8.94 8.33 -5.73
C VAL A 27 -8.38 8.56 -4.33
N LEU A 28 -7.45 7.73 -3.85
CA LEU A 28 -6.86 7.90 -2.53
C LEU A 28 -6.01 9.18 -2.41
N GLU A 29 -5.26 9.53 -3.46
CA GLU A 29 -4.54 10.80 -3.55
C GLU A 29 -5.52 11.99 -3.45
N ALA A 30 -6.63 11.94 -4.18
CA ALA A 30 -7.66 12.98 -4.13
C ALA A 30 -8.38 13.09 -2.77
N VAL A 31 -8.58 11.96 -2.09
CA VAL A 31 -9.13 11.91 -0.71
C VAL A 31 -8.15 12.52 0.31
N GLY A 32 -6.85 12.59 -0.02
CA GLY A 32 -5.86 13.23 0.84
C GLY A 32 -5.30 12.34 1.95
N VAL A 33 -5.24 11.02 1.73
CA VAL A 33 -4.51 10.13 2.65
C VAL A 33 -3.02 10.48 2.64
N VAL A 34 -2.33 10.29 3.78
CA VAL A 34 -0.91 10.68 3.89
C VAL A 34 0.00 9.68 3.19
N TYR A 35 -0.40 8.41 3.14
CA TYR A 35 0.33 7.35 2.43
C TYR A 35 -0.65 6.43 1.71
N ILE A 36 -0.24 5.97 0.53
CA ILE A 36 -0.91 4.88 -0.20
C ILE A 36 -0.12 3.59 -0.03
N GLY A 37 -0.78 2.54 0.44
CA GLY A 37 -0.21 1.20 0.52
C GLY A 37 -0.61 0.35 -0.69
N GLU A 38 0.29 0.15 -1.65
CA GLU A 38 0.08 -0.83 -2.72
C GLU A 38 0.30 -2.25 -2.15
N SER A 39 -0.77 -3.03 -2.06
CA SER A 39 -0.82 -4.12 -1.09
C SER A 39 -1.22 -5.47 -1.69
N GLU A 40 -0.37 -6.47 -1.48
CA GLU A 40 -0.60 -7.89 -1.80
C GLU A 40 -1.69 -8.57 -0.95
N PHE A 41 -2.14 -7.92 0.13
CA PHE A 41 -3.31 -8.38 0.90
C PHE A 41 -4.63 -8.18 0.17
N LEU A 42 -4.64 -7.37 -0.88
CA LEU A 42 -5.80 -7.19 -1.75
C LEU A 42 -5.59 -7.99 -3.04
N SER A 43 -6.68 -8.44 -3.66
CA SER A 43 -6.59 -9.12 -4.96
C SER A 43 -5.92 -8.20 -5.98
N PRO A 44 -4.83 -8.64 -6.65
CA PRO A 44 -4.16 -7.80 -7.65
C PRO A 44 -5.10 -7.53 -8.83
N THR A 45 -4.99 -6.34 -9.44
CA THR A 45 -5.66 -6.06 -10.72
C THR A 45 -4.73 -6.23 -11.91
N ASP A 46 -3.44 -6.06 -11.68
CA ASP A 46 -2.39 -6.36 -12.63
C ASP A 46 -1.42 -7.36 -11.99
N ASN A 47 -1.11 -8.43 -12.72
CA ASN A 47 -0.20 -9.48 -12.25
C ASN A 47 1.24 -9.28 -12.75
N GLU A 48 1.46 -8.38 -13.70
CA GLU A 48 2.76 -8.09 -14.30
C GLU A 48 3.36 -6.79 -13.75
N TYR A 49 2.54 -5.73 -13.64
CA TYR A 49 3.02 -4.39 -13.31
C TYR A 49 2.47 -3.86 -12.00
N HIS A 50 3.33 -3.12 -11.30
CA HIS A 50 2.97 -2.28 -10.16
C HIS A 50 2.70 -0.85 -10.62
N ILE A 51 2.07 -0.06 -9.77
CA ILE A 51 1.84 1.37 -10.03
C ILE A 51 3.18 2.10 -10.17
N LEU A 52 3.31 2.99 -11.17
CA LEU A 52 4.41 3.95 -11.27
C LEU A 52 4.17 5.07 -10.25
N LYS A 53 4.82 4.96 -9.09
CA LYS A 53 4.57 5.79 -7.91
C LYS A 53 5.17 7.19 -8.04
N ASN A 54 6.15 7.36 -8.93
CA ASN A 54 6.74 8.65 -9.29
C ASN A 54 5.74 9.64 -9.94
N GLU A 55 4.57 9.17 -10.39
CA GLU A 55 3.51 10.02 -10.96
C GLU A 55 2.55 10.62 -9.93
N TYR A 56 2.83 10.42 -8.64
CA TYR A 56 1.99 10.81 -7.51
C TYR A 56 2.76 11.75 -6.57
N THR A 57 2.02 12.62 -5.93
CA THR A 57 2.53 13.51 -4.87
C THR A 57 2.46 12.85 -3.49
N VAL A 58 1.47 11.99 -3.29
CA VAL A 58 1.33 11.18 -2.08
C VAL A 58 2.36 10.04 -2.07
N PRO A 59 3.12 9.86 -0.97
CA PRO A 59 4.12 8.79 -0.87
C PRO A 59 3.50 7.40 -0.76
N PHE A 60 4.25 6.40 -1.25
CA PHE A 60 3.82 5.00 -1.25
C PHE A 60 4.57 4.10 -0.26
N VAL A 61 3.83 3.13 0.26
CA VAL A 61 4.33 2.02 1.08
C VAL A 61 4.15 0.71 0.30
N CYS A 62 5.22 0.00 0.00
CA CYS A 62 5.19 -1.28 -0.71
C CYS A 62 5.78 -2.43 0.11
N GLY A 63 5.22 -3.62 -0.08
CA GLY A 63 5.78 -4.85 0.47
C GLY A 63 6.93 -5.43 -0.36
N CYS A 64 7.95 -5.98 0.29
CA CYS A 64 8.99 -6.80 -0.33
C CYS A 64 9.34 -8.06 0.49
N ARG A 65 9.67 -9.17 -0.16
CA ARG A 65 10.17 -10.41 0.51
C ARG A 65 11.69 -10.52 0.51
N ASN A 66 12.35 -9.83 -0.41
CA ASN A 66 13.79 -9.90 -0.63
C ASN A 66 14.30 -8.59 -1.21
N LEU A 67 15.62 -8.47 -1.30
CA LEU A 67 16.29 -7.28 -1.84
C LEU A 67 15.89 -6.99 -3.29
N GLY A 68 15.70 -8.01 -4.13
CA GLY A 68 15.30 -7.82 -5.53
C GLY A 68 13.93 -7.17 -5.66
N GLU A 69 12.95 -7.60 -4.87
CA GLU A 69 11.64 -6.94 -4.80
C GLU A 69 11.77 -5.52 -4.24
N ALA A 70 12.56 -5.33 -3.18
CA ALA A 70 12.78 -4.01 -2.57
C ALA A 70 13.31 -2.99 -3.58
N LEU A 71 14.37 -3.36 -4.32
CA LEU A 71 14.99 -2.48 -5.31
C LEU A 71 14.03 -2.14 -6.46
N ARG A 72 13.23 -3.09 -6.94
CA ARG A 72 12.19 -2.81 -7.95
C ARG A 72 11.11 -1.85 -7.44
N ARG A 73 10.66 -2.01 -6.20
CA ARG A 73 9.67 -1.06 -5.61
C ARG A 73 10.26 0.33 -5.42
N ILE A 74 11.55 0.44 -5.09
CA ILE A 74 12.26 1.73 -5.01
C ILE A 74 12.34 2.37 -6.40
N ASP A 75 12.72 1.62 -7.42
CA ASP A 75 12.80 2.10 -8.81
C ASP A 75 11.45 2.63 -9.33
N GLU A 76 10.35 1.95 -8.98
CA GLU A 76 8.99 2.41 -9.27
C GLU A 76 8.54 3.64 -8.48
N GLY A 77 9.29 4.07 -7.45
CA GLY A 77 9.01 5.28 -6.66
C GLY A 77 8.44 5.06 -5.26
N THR A 78 8.59 3.88 -4.65
CA THR A 78 8.13 3.68 -3.26
C THR A 78 8.96 4.51 -2.28
N SER A 79 8.30 5.18 -1.34
CA SER A 79 8.98 5.98 -0.30
C SER A 79 9.29 5.18 0.95
N ILE A 80 8.48 4.13 1.21
CA ILE A 80 8.63 3.27 2.38
C ILE A 80 8.50 1.80 1.92
N LEU A 81 9.35 0.95 2.48
CA LEU A 81 9.28 -0.49 2.32
C LEU A 81 8.83 -1.14 3.63
N ARG A 82 8.02 -2.19 3.49
CA ARG A 82 7.72 -3.13 4.58
C ARG A 82 8.08 -4.54 4.14
N THR A 83 8.44 -5.38 5.09
CA THR A 83 8.55 -6.82 4.81
C THR A 83 7.15 -7.38 4.53
N LYS A 84 7.03 -8.24 3.52
CA LYS A 84 5.81 -9.04 3.34
C LYS A 84 5.83 -10.14 4.41
N SER A 85 4.83 -10.15 5.29
CA SER A 85 4.56 -11.36 6.07
C SER A 85 3.83 -12.37 5.19
N GLU A 86 3.81 -13.63 5.62
CA GLU A 86 2.81 -14.55 5.05
C GLU A 86 1.42 -13.98 5.38
N SER A 87 0.58 -13.88 4.36
CA SER A 87 -0.80 -13.47 4.48
C SER A 87 -1.58 -14.57 5.21
N GLY A 88 -1.57 -14.53 6.55
CA GLY A 88 -2.36 -15.44 7.39
C GLY A 88 -1.84 -15.71 8.81
N THR A 89 -0.55 -15.52 9.11
CA THR A 89 0.02 -16.04 10.37
C THR A 89 -0.35 -15.24 11.62
N LEU A 90 -0.83 -13.99 11.48
CA LEU A 90 -1.20 -13.15 12.63
C LEU A 90 -2.67 -13.32 13.08
N LEU A 91 -3.47 -14.14 12.41
CA LEU A 91 -4.87 -14.42 12.79
C LEU A 91 -5.14 -15.90 13.14
N GLN A 92 -4.13 -16.78 13.09
CA GLN A 92 -4.30 -18.22 13.35
C GLN A 92 -3.66 -18.72 14.65
N ASN A 93 -3.09 -17.85 15.49
CA ASN A 93 -2.78 -18.22 16.88
C ASN A 93 -3.76 -17.50 17.82
N PRO A 94 -4.96 -18.04 18.07
CA PRO A 94 -5.65 -17.68 19.30
C PRO A 94 -4.69 -18.04 20.45
N ILE A 95 -4.45 -17.06 21.30
CA ILE A 95 -3.63 -17.17 22.51
C ILE A 95 -4.15 -18.39 23.30
N ASN A 96 -3.33 -19.43 23.40
CA ASN A 96 -3.40 -20.42 24.48
C ASN A 96 -2.61 -19.86 25.66
#